data_AF-A0AAT9HWT1-F1
#
_entry.id   AF-A0AAT9HWT1-F1
#
_cell.length_a   1.000
_cell.length_b   1.000
_cell.length_c   1.000
_cell.angle_alpha   90.00
_cell.angle_beta   90.00
_cell.angle_gamma   90.00
#
_symmetry.space_group_name_H-M   'P 1'
#
loop_
_entity.id
_entity.type
_entity.pdbx_description
1 polymer ?
#
loop_
_entity_poly.entity_id
_entity_poly.type
_entity_poly.pdbx_seq_one_letter_code
_entity_poly.pdbx_strand_id
1 'polypeptide(L)'
;MDATGHASEEVTGFGEVDVEFLPKGVRLTLLKNRAEHRRHRAFRDRSAPEEPTPDEDADGYLTVNWPRREASEVVRQLLDLTARVRAKAPHVTHTLFVSATVRNNFTAVFDEWRPVSKSSFKSWLDATGVEIKGDPHIGRMRKSVKVEKAIVSEGRISAAADDHTEETFATHYAQGTTLRILSGRTIATAQQHWFDKALDRVDGPTVISGTTEDVDQAVLEDAGLSAREAEDIMAGQLDMGVSHCKNPYQSPYSRPGELCAVAPLRCLECRNAWILPSNLPQLLLFKAHLERLRTVLTPQAFERLWGQSWVNLRAVLEDRTPEERDQARKHIEAGQAVLDLPLAANTEFDA
;
A
#
# COMPACT_ATOMS: atom_id res chain seq x y z
N MET A 1 -0.70 -7.66 -28.62
CA MET A 1 -1.78 -7.67 -29.62
C MET A 1 -3.17 -7.68 -28.98
N ASP A 2 -3.30 -7.86 -27.66
CA ASP A 2 -4.61 -7.87 -26.99
C ASP A 2 -5.15 -6.48 -26.59
N ALA A 3 -4.48 -5.39 -26.95
CA ALA A 3 -4.86 -4.03 -26.53
C ALA A 3 -5.57 -3.18 -27.60
N THR A 4 -5.60 -3.58 -28.88
CA THR A 4 -6.21 -2.77 -29.97
C THR A 4 -7.57 -3.30 -30.45
N GLY A 5 -7.91 -4.55 -30.13
CA GLY A 5 -9.09 -5.24 -30.66
C GLY A 5 -8.99 -5.56 -32.17
N HIS A 6 -7.79 -5.47 -32.76
CA HIS A 6 -7.52 -5.73 -34.17
C HIS A 6 -6.45 -6.81 -34.33
N ALA A 7 -6.65 -7.71 -35.30
CA ALA A 7 -5.66 -8.73 -35.64
C ALA A 7 -4.39 -8.09 -36.24
N SER A 8 -3.25 -8.77 -36.14
CA SER A 8 -1.99 -8.31 -36.77
C SER A 8 -2.17 -7.97 -38.24
N GLU A 9 -2.89 -8.81 -38.97
CA GLU A 9 -3.19 -8.61 -40.40
C GLU A 9 -3.95 -7.31 -40.68
N GLU A 10 -4.86 -6.91 -39.79
CA GLU A 10 -5.62 -5.66 -39.92
C GLU A 10 -4.71 -4.45 -39.65
N VAL A 11 -3.78 -4.57 -38.70
CA VAL A 11 -2.86 -3.48 -38.32
C VAL A 11 -1.72 -3.32 -39.32
N THR A 12 -1.24 -4.40 -39.95
CA THR A 12 -0.14 -4.32 -40.91
C THR A 12 -0.60 -4.13 -42.35
N GLY A 13 -1.90 -4.17 -42.61
CA GLY A 13 -2.47 -4.23 -43.97
C GLY A 13 -3.08 -2.92 -44.49
N PHE A 14 -2.77 -1.77 -43.89
CA PHE A 14 -3.27 -0.47 -44.34
C PHE A 14 -2.13 0.38 -44.93
N GLY A 15 -2.39 1.04 -46.06
CA GLY A 15 -1.45 1.90 -46.78
C GLY A 15 -1.69 3.40 -46.54
N GLU A 16 -0.97 4.26 -47.28
CA GLU A 16 -1.13 5.72 -47.17
C GLU A 16 -2.57 6.16 -47.46
N VAL A 17 -3.20 5.52 -48.45
CA VAL A 17 -4.58 5.82 -48.89
C VAL A 17 -5.64 5.49 -47.85
N ASP A 18 -5.28 4.66 -46.87
CA ASP A 18 -6.19 4.19 -45.82
C ASP A 18 -6.10 5.05 -44.55
N VAL A 19 -5.21 6.05 -44.53
CA VAL A 19 -4.99 6.96 -43.40
C VAL A 19 -5.61 8.32 -43.69
N GLU A 20 -6.45 8.78 -42.77
CA GLU A 20 -7.01 10.12 -42.81
C GLU A 20 -6.83 10.81 -41.46
N PHE A 21 -6.04 11.89 -41.43
CA PHE A 21 -5.87 12.68 -40.23
C PHE A 21 -7.08 13.58 -39.98
N LEU A 22 -7.60 13.52 -38.75
CA LEU A 22 -8.69 14.35 -38.27
C LEU A 22 -8.12 15.44 -37.33
N PRO A 23 -8.85 16.55 -37.09
CA PRO A 23 -8.37 17.62 -36.21
C PRO A 23 -7.99 17.19 -34.78
N LYS A 24 -8.52 16.07 -34.30
CA LYS A 24 -8.24 15.48 -32.97
C LYS A 24 -8.04 13.97 -33.03
N GLY A 25 -7.36 13.47 -34.07
CA GLY A 25 -7.16 12.03 -34.20
C GLY A 25 -6.76 11.57 -35.60
N VAL A 26 -6.95 10.26 -35.83
CA VAL A 26 -6.75 9.62 -37.13
C VAL A 26 -7.85 8.62 -37.39
N ARG A 27 -8.36 8.59 -38.63
CA ARG A 27 -9.25 7.55 -39.13
C ARG A 27 -8.43 6.60 -39.99
N LEU A 28 -8.51 5.31 -39.66
CA LEU A 28 -7.86 4.23 -40.40
C LEU A 28 -8.91 3.36 -41.08
N THR A 29 -8.66 3.02 -42.35
CA THR A 29 -9.41 2.02 -43.10
C THR A 29 -8.67 0.69 -43.01
N LEU A 30 -9.20 -0.25 -42.24
CA LEU A 30 -8.58 -1.54 -41.99
C LEU A 30 -9.32 -2.64 -42.75
N LEU A 31 -8.59 -3.49 -43.47
CA LEU A 31 -9.14 -4.64 -44.18
C LEU A 31 -8.85 -5.92 -43.39
N LYS A 32 -9.91 -6.70 -43.13
CA LYS A 32 -9.78 -8.05 -42.58
C LYS A 32 -9.79 -9.08 -43.70
N ASN A 33 -8.60 -9.51 -44.14
CA ASN A 33 -8.41 -10.36 -45.31
C ASN A 33 -9.24 -11.67 -45.28
N ARG A 34 -9.28 -12.37 -44.14
CA ARG A 34 -10.05 -13.62 -43.98
C ARG A 34 -11.57 -13.49 -44.14
N ALA A 35 -12.11 -12.29 -44.05
CA ALA A 35 -13.55 -12.04 -44.09
C ALA A 35 -13.94 -10.97 -45.14
N GLU A 36 -12.97 -10.51 -45.93
CA GLU A 36 -13.09 -9.42 -46.91
C GLU A 36 -13.79 -8.15 -46.37
N HIS A 37 -13.72 -7.94 -45.06
CA HIS A 37 -14.52 -6.93 -44.39
C HIS A 37 -13.68 -5.67 -44.17
N ARG A 38 -14.11 -4.56 -44.79
CA ARG A 38 -13.52 -3.23 -44.61
C ARG A 38 -14.15 -2.53 -43.42
N ARG A 39 -13.32 -1.99 -42.52
CA ARG A 39 -13.74 -1.23 -41.35
C ARG A 39 -13.07 0.13 -41.33
N HIS A 40 -13.85 1.19 -41.14
CA HIS A 40 -13.34 2.52 -40.86
C HIS A 40 -13.39 2.76 -39.36
N ARG A 41 -12.23 3.03 -38.74
CA ARG A 41 -12.15 3.30 -37.31
C ARG A 41 -11.45 4.63 -37.05
N ALA A 42 -12.13 5.50 -36.31
CA ALA A 42 -11.54 6.75 -35.83
C ALA A 42 -10.93 6.54 -34.44
N PHE A 43 -9.68 6.94 -34.28
CA PHE A 43 -8.96 7.00 -33.02
C PHE A 43 -8.83 8.47 -32.63
N ARG A 44 -9.34 8.81 -31.46
CA ARG A 44 -9.30 10.18 -30.95
C ARG A 44 -8.08 10.37 -30.07
N ASP A 45 -7.38 11.47 -30.29
CA ASP A 45 -6.29 11.91 -29.43
C ASP A 45 -6.85 12.49 -28.13
N ARG A 46 -6.05 12.50 -27.07
CA ARG A 46 -6.50 13.08 -25.80
C ARG A 46 -6.50 14.60 -25.97
N SER A 47 -7.49 15.28 -25.39
CA SER A 47 -7.41 16.74 -25.30
C SER A 47 -6.13 17.10 -24.55
N ALA A 48 -5.32 18.00 -25.13
CA ALA A 48 -4.21 18.61 -24.40
C ALA A 48 -4.79 19.24 -23.11
N PRO A 49 -4.15 19.03 -21.94
CA PRO A 49 -4.56 19.78 -20.75
C PRO A 49 -4.45 21.28 -21.04
N GLU A 50 -5.49 22.05 -20.67
CA GLU A 50 -5.59 23.48 -20.98
C GLU A 50 -4.58 24.33 -20.21
N GLU A 51 -3.92 23.77 -19.20
CA GLU A 51 -2.82 24.40 -18.46
C GLU A 51 -1.65 23.40 -18.26
N PRO A 52 -0.39 23.87 -18.32
CA PRO A 52 0.73 23.08 -17.85
C PRO A 52 0.67 23.05 -16.32
N THR A 53 -0.09 22.12 -15.76
CA THR A 53 -0.05 21.82 -14.33
C THR A 53 1.33 21.24 -14.00
N PRO A 54 2.02 21.70 -12.94
CA PRO A 54 3.13 20.95 -12.37
C PRO A 54 2.66 19.52 -12.08
N ASP A 55 3.49 18.54 -12.40
CA ASP A 55 3.28 17.10 -12.20
C ASP A 55 3.15 16.74 -10.70
N GLU A 56 2.02 17.09 -10.08
CA GLU A 56 1.67 16.64 -8.73
C GLU A 56 0.19 16.24 -8.70
N ASP A 57 -0.08 14.94 -8.88
CA ASP A 57 -1.32 14.34 -8.37
C ASP A 57 -1.31 14.44 -6.83
N ALA A 58 -2.49 14.58 -6.22
CA ALA A 58 -2.71 14.77 -4.77
C ALA A 58 -2.13 13.67 -3.84
N ASP A 59 -1.53 12.62 -4.42
CA ASP A 59 -0.88 11.51 -3.73
C ASP A 59 0.66 11.47 -3.91
N GLY A 60 1.27 12.51 -4.49
CA GLY A 60 2.74 12.65 -4.58
C GLY A 60 3.43 11.70 -5.58
N TYR A 61 2.72 11.22 -6.60
CA TYR A 61 3.28 10.34 -7.62
C TYR A 61 3.85 11.12 -8.81
N LEU A 62 5.10 10.81 -9.17
CA LEU A 62 5.74 11.25 -10.43
C LEU A 62 4.96 10.72 -11.63
N THR A 63 4.17 11.57 -12.28
CA THR A 63 3.63 11.32 -13.63
C THR A 63 4.77 11.42 -14.63
N VAL A 64 5.47 10.30 -14.86
CA VAL A 64 6.42 10.22 -15.97
C VAL A 64 5.67 10.54 -17.25
N ASN A 65 6.06 11.61 -17.92
CA ASN A 65 5.50 12.08 -19.18
C ASN A 65 5.78 11.05 -20.28
N TRP A 66 4.95 10.00 -20.34
CA TRP A 66 5.10 8.91 -21.30
C TRP A 66 5.06 9.48 -22.72
N PRO A 67 5.89 8.98 -23.67
CA PRO A 67 5.78 9.39 -25.06
C PRO A 67 4.33 9.16 -25.51
N ARG A 68 3.67 10.23 -25.95
CA ARG A 68 2.24 10.27 -26.29
C ARG A 68 1.90 9.09 -27.21
N ARG A 69 1.26 8.05 -26.67
CA ARG A 69 0.80 6.84 -27.40
C ARG A 69 -0.45 7.14 -28.23
N GLU A 70 -0.58 8.37 -28.73
CA GLU A 70 -1.70 8.81 -29.53
C GLU A 70 -1.60 8.15 -30.90
N ALA A 71 -2.70 7.56 -31.36
CA ALA A 71 -2.71 6.83 -32.62
C ALA A 71 -2.34 7.74 -33.80
N SER A 72 -2.70 9.03 -33.76
CA SER A 72 -2.32 9.98 -34.81
C SER A 72 -0.80 10.20 -34.85
N GLU A 73 -0.15 10.40 -33.70
CA GLU A 73 1.30 10.57 -33.61
C GLU A 73 2.06 9.32 -34.03
N VAL A 74 1.62 8.15 -33.59
CA VAL A 74 2.22 6.87 -33.99
C VAL A 74 2.12 6.68 -35.51
N VAL A 75 0.97 7.01 -36.12
CA VAL A 75 0.79 6.89 -37.57
C VAL A 75 1.60 7.95 -38.33
N ARG A 76 1.73 9.18 -37.82
CA ARG A 76 2.63 10.20 -38.41
C ARG A 76 4.08 9.73 -38.41
N GLN A 77 4.56 9.21 -37.28
CA GLN A 77 5.92 8.68 -37.17
C GLN A 77 6.14 7.49 -38.10
N LEU A 78 5.16 6.59 -38.20
CA LEU A 78 5.25 5.46 -39.13
C LEU A 78 5.32 5.96 -40.58
N LEU A 79 4.49 6.94 -40.96
CA LEU A 79 4.49 7.56 -42.28
C LEU A 79 5.83 8.22 -42.60
N ASP A 80 6.41 8.97 -41.66
CA ASP A 80 7.69 9.64 -41.84
C ASP A 80 8.84 8.62 -41.95
N LEU A 81 8.90 7.68 -41.02
CA LEU A 81 9.94 6.65 -40.96
C LEU A 81 10.00 5.79 -42.22
N THR A 82 8.84 5.49 -42.80
CA THR A 82 8.77 4.63 -43.99
C THR A 82 8.75 5.40 -45.32
N ALA A 83 8.70 6.74 -45.30
CA ALA A 83 8.59 7.58 -46.50
C ALA A 83 9.69 7.30 -47.55
N ARG A 84 10.96 7.21 -47.11
CA ARG A 84 12.10 6.97 -48.01
C ARG A 84 12.06 5.61 -48.70
N VAL A 85 11.53 4.60 -48.01
CA VAL A 85 11.41 3.24 -48.53
C VAL A 85 10.21 3.16 -49.48
N ARG A 86 9.07 3.76 -49.11
CA ARG A 86 7.89 3.83 -49.98
C ARG A 86 8.16 4.59 -51.29
N ALA A 87 8.94 5.67 -51.23
CA ALA A 87 9.38 6.39 -52.43
C ALA A 87 10.21 5.51 -53.41
N LYS A 88 10.87 4.46 -52.90
CA LYS A 88 11.66 3.50 -53.68
C LYS A 88 10.91 2.21 -54.01
N ALA A 89 9.70 2.03 -53.47
CA ALA A 89 8.83 0.87 -53.70
C ALA A 89 7.41 1.34 -54.05
N PRO A 90 7.21 2.11 -55.14
CA PRO A 90 5.92 2.69 -55.49
C PRO A 90 4.84 1.66 -55.83
N HIS A 91 5.23 0.41 -56.08
CA HIS A 91 4.32 -0.71 -56.27
C HIS A 91 3.64 -1.19 -54.98
N VAL A 92 4.18 -0.82 -53.81
CA VAL A 92 3.62 -1.19 -52.49
C VAL A 92 2.74 -0.06 -51.97
N THR A 93 1.44 -0.15 -52.27
CA THR A 93 0.46 0.90 -51.89
C THR A 93 -0.45 0.50 -50.74
N HIS A 94 -0.54 -0.80 -50.45
CA HIS A 94 -1.52 -1.38 -49.53
C HIS A 94 -1.00 -1.55 -48.09
N THR A 95 0.25 -1.18 -47.81
CA THR A 95 0.82 -1.27 -46.47
C THR A 95 1.83 -0.15 -46.21
N LEU A 96 1.84 0.39 -45.00
CA LEU A 96 2.92 1.25 -44.50
C LEU A 96 4.14 0.45 -44.03
N PHE A 97 4.01 -0.86 -43.83
CA PHE A 97 5.09 -1.72 -43.38
C PHE A 97 5.92 -2.16 -44.58
N VAL A 98 6.95 -1.37 -44.87
CA VAL A 98 7.91 -1.61 -45.96
C VAL A 98 9.30 -1.89 -45.40
N SER A 99 10.14 -2.53 -46.20
CA SER A 99 11.50 -2.91 -45.83
C SER A 99 12.52 -2.40 -46.83
N ALA A 100 13.70 -2.02 -46.32
CA ALA A 100 14.89 -1.79 -47.11
C ALA A 100 15.94 -2.79 -46.65
N THR A 101 16.35 -3.68 -47.55
CA THR A 101 17.33 -4.73 -47.24
C THR A 101 18.47 -4.69 -48.25
N VAL A 102 19.70 -4.96 -47.80
CA VAL A 102 20.83 -5.17 -48.71
C VAL A 102 21.06 -6.66 -48.82
N ARG A 103 20.97 -7.20 -50.04
CA ARG A 103 21.25 -8.62 -50.30
C ARG A 103 22.77 -8.87 -50.27
N ASN A 104 23.16 -10.14 -50.15
CA ASN A 104 24.58 -10.55 -50.10
C ASN A 104 25.42 -10.10 -51.31
N ASN A 105 24.77 -9.76 -52.43
CA ASN A 105 25.41 -9.19 -53.62
C ASN A 105 25.47 -7.64 -53.59
N PHE A 106 25.35 -7.03 -52.40
CA PHE A 106 25.35 -5.58 -52.17
C PHE A 106 24.25 -4.79 -52.89
N THR A 107 23.22 -5.47 -53.39
CA THR A 107 22.07 -4.81 -54.01
C THR A 107 21.06 -4.42 -52.95
N ALA A 108 20.70 -3.14 -52.89
CA ALA A 108 19.60 -2.65 -52.06
C ALA A 108 18.25 -3.02 -52.70
N VAL A 109 17.38 -3.65 -51.93
CA VAL A 109 16.03 -4.06 -52.31
C VAL A 109 15.03 -3.40 -51.39
N PHE A 110 14.04 -2.74 -51.99
CA PHE A 110 12.95 -2.05 -51.31
C PHE A 110 11.66 -2.75 -51.68
N ASP A 111 10.93 -3.27 -50.69
CA ASP A 111 9.70 -4.01 -50.93
C ASP A 111 8.80 -4.02 -49.68
N GLU A 112 7.62 -4.60 -49.78
CA GLU A 112 6.75 -4.80 -48.62
C GLU A 112 7.49 -5.59 -47.52
N TRP A 113 7.26 -5.22 -46.26
CA TRP A 113 7.84 -5.94 -45.14
C TRP A 113 7.19 -7.31 -45.05
N ARG A 114 7.93 -8.35 -45.43
CA ARG A 114 7.53 -9.74 -45.21
C ARG A 114 8.22 -10.28 -43.95
N PRO A 115 7.49 -10.79 -42.95
CA PRO A 115 8.07 -11.35 -41.72
C PRO A 115 8.90 -12.63 -41.95
N VAL A 116 9.08 -13.05 -43.20
CA VAL A 116 9.80 -14.27 -43.62
C VAL A 116 11.23 -13.99 -44.10
N SER A 117 11.75 -12.76 -43.96
CA SER A 117 13.14 -12.48 -44.36
C SER A 117 14.12 -13.16 -43.39
N LYS A 118 15.14 -13.81 -43.94
CA LYS A 118 16.21 -14.53 -43.21
C LYS A 118 17.19 -13.59 -42.49
N SER A 119 16.75 -12.40 -42.08
CA SER A 119 17.57 -11.41 -41.38
C SER A 119 17.55 -11.73 -39.89
N SER A 120 18.59 -12.41 -39.38
CA SER A 120 18.65 -12.77 -37.96
C SER A 120 18.99 -11.56 -37.09
N PHE A 121 18.51 -11.53 -35.84
CA PHE A 121 18.87 -10.49 -34.85
C PHE A 121 20.40 -10.38 -34.65
N LYS A 122 21.10 -11.51 -34.74
CA LYS A 122 22.56 -11.57 -34.73
C LYS A 122 23.18 -10.77 -35.89
N SER A 123 22.68 -10.95 -37.11
CA SER A 123 23.17 -10.23 -38.29
C SER A 123 23.01 -8.72 -38.17
N TRP A 124 21.99 -8.25 -37.45
CA TRP A 124 21.79 -6.83 -37.15
C TRP A 124 22.77 -6.32 -36.07
N LEU A 125 23.01 -7.09 -35.00
CA LEU A 125 23.99 -6.76 -33.97
C LEU A 125 25.40 -6.62 -34.57
N ASP A 126 25.79 -7.57 -35.43
CA ASP A 126 27.08 -7.57 -36.11
C ASP A 126 27.23 -6.33 -37.02
N ALA A 127 26.17 -5.96 -37.74
CA ALA A 127 26.18 -4.80 -38.64
C ALA A 127 26.21 -3.44 -37.90
N THR A 128 25.73 -3.40 -36.66
CA THR A 128 25.69 -2.18 -35.83
C THR A 128 26.85 -2.08 -34.84
N GLY A 129 27.71 -3.11 -34.77
CA GLY A 129 28.86 -3.14 -33.87
C GLY A 129 28.48 -3.30 -32.40
N VAL A 130 27.31 -3.88 -32.09
CA VAL A 130 26.83 -4.07 -30.72
C VAL A 130 27.19 -5.48 -30.25
N GLU A 131 28.12 -5.58 -29.30
CA GLU A 131 28.42 -6.84 -28.63
C GLU A 131 27.46 -7.11 -27.47
N ILE A 132 26.96 -8.35 -27.38
CA ILE A 132 26.13 -8.81 -26.27
C ILE A 132 26.70 -10.07 -25.64
N LYS A 133 26.44 -10.27 -24.34
CA LYS A 133 26.81 -11.49 -23.63
C LYS A 133 25.70 -12.55 -23.69
N GLY A 134 26.05 -13.74 -24.18
CA GLY A 134 25.14 -14.89 -24.30
C GLY A 134 24.38 -14.95 -25.64
N ASP A 135 23.33 -15.76 -25.71
CA ASP A 135 22.59 -16.01 -26.96
C ASP A 135 21.91 -14.73 -27.51
N PRO A 136 22.16 -14.34 -28.78
CA PRO A 136 21.52 -13.23 -29.48
C PRO A 136 20.08 -13.56 -29.86
N HIS A 137 19.22 -13.54 -28.84
CA HIS A 137 17.80 -13.75 -28.96
C HIS A 137 17.01 -12.50 -28.58
N ILE A 138 16.25 -11.94 -29.52
CA ILE A 138 15.46 -10.70 -29.34
C ILE A 138 14.52 -10.76 -28.13
N GLY A 139 13.99 -11.95 -27.81
CA GLY A 139 13.16 -12.19 -26.61
C GLY A 139 13.84 -11.87 -25.27
N ARG A 140 15.18 -11.82 -25.20
CA ARG A 140 15.91 -11.43 -23.98
C ARG A 140 15.88 -9.91 -23.74
N MET A 141 15.85 -9.10 -24.79
CA MET A 141 15.66 -7.65 -24.66
C MET A 141 14.28 -7.34 -24.11
N ARG A 142 13.24 -8.05 -24.58
CA ARG A 142 11.89 -7.92 -24.04
C ARG A 142 11.85 -8.14 -22.53
N LYS A 143 12.50 -9.21 -22.03
CA LYS A 143 12.56 -9.48 -20.58
C LYS A 143 13.31 -8.38 -19.81
N SER A 144 14.40 -7.85 -20.37
CA SER A 144 15.18 -6.78 -19.73
C SER A 144 14.38 -5.47 -19.62
N VAL A 145 13.68 -5.08 -20.70
CA VAL A 145 12.76 -3.93 -20.69
C VAL A 145 11.62 -4.13 -19.69
N LYS A 146 11.14 -5.36 -19.53
CA LYS A 146 10.09 -5.68 -18.54
C LYS A 146 10.58 -5.50 -17.11
N VAL A 147 11.81 -5.92 -16.81
CA VAL A 147 12.44 -5.68 -15.50
C VAL A 147 12.61 -4.17 -15.26
N GLU A 148 13.10 -3.42 -16.24
CA GLU A 148 13.28 -1.97 -16.10
C GLU A 148 11.96 -1.24 -15.83
N LYS A 149 10.91 -1.57 -16.57
CA LYS A 149 9.56 -1.02 -16.32
C LYS A 149 9.08 -1.35 -14.91
N ALA A 150 9.36 -2.55 -14.42
CA ALA A 150 8.96 -2.98 -13.10
C ALA A 150 9.72 -2.24 -11.99
N ILE A 151 10.98 -1.85 -12.24
CA ILE A 151 11.77 -0.99 -11.34
C ILE A 151 11.19 0.42 -11.31
N VAL A 152 10.97 1.04 -12.48
CA VAL A 152 10.43 2.40 -12.61
C VAL A 152 9.03 2.52 -12.00
N SER A 153 8.24 1.47 -12.08
CA SER A 153 6.90 1.40 -11.46
C SER A 153 6.91 0.92 -10.01
N GLU A 154 8.09 0.80 -9.39
CA GLU A 154 8.26 0.36 -8.00
C GLU A 154 7.56 -0.97 -7.67
N GLY A 155 7.51 -1.89 -8.65
CA GLY A 155 6.88 -3.19 -8.53
C GLY A 155 5.35 -3.19 -8.66
N ARG A 156 4.73 -2.08 -9.06
CA ARG A 156 3.28 -2.02 -9.34
C ARG A 156 2.96 -2.79 -10.61
N ILE A 157 2.42 -4.01 -10.43
CA ILE A 157 2.13 -4.93 -11.54
C ILE A 157 1.16 -4.31 -12.55
N SER A 158 0.12 -3.59 -12.09
CA SER A 158 -0.85 -2.92 -12.96
C SER A 158 -0.23 -1.86 -13.88
N ALA A 159 0.82 -1.17 -13.41
CA ALA A 159 1.57 -0.18 -14.20
C ALA A 159 2.63 -0.83 -15.10
N ALA A 160 3.21 -1.96 -14.68
CA ALA A 160 4.22 -2.70 -15.43
C ALA A 160 3.64 -3.62 -16.53
N ALA A 161 2.40 -4.09 -16.34
CA ALA A 161 1.67 -5.00 -17.23
C ALA A 161 0.86 -4.25 -18.31
N ASP A 162 1.52 -3.42 -19.10
CA ASP A 162 0.87 -2.55 -20.09
C ASP A 162 0.64 -3.19 -21.48
N ASP A 163 1.23 -4.36 -21.73
CA ASP A 163 1.19 -5.07 -23.02
C ASP A 163 0.75 -6.54 -22.91
N HIS A 164 0.35 -6.98 -21.70
CA HIS A 164 -0.23 -8.28 -21.39
C HIS A 164 -0.99 -8.22 -20.07
N THR A 165 -1.75 -9.27 -19.73
CA THR A 165 -2.48 -9.33 -18.46
C THR A 165 -1.52 -9.28 -17.26
N GLU A 166 -2.02 -8.80 -16.13
CA GLU A 166 -1.29 -8.82 -14.85
C GLU A 166 -0.88 -10.25 -14.46
N GLU A 167 -1.74 -11.24 -14.73
CA GLU A 167 -1.45 -12.65 -14.52
C GLU A 167 -0.25 -13.13 -15.36
N THR A 168 -0.21 -12.74 -16.64
CA THR A 168 0.94 -13.05 -17.50
C THR A 168 2.21 -12.37 -16.99
N PHE A 169 2.10 -11.15 -16.45
CA PHE A 169 3.21 -10.45 -15.81
C PHE A 169 3.72 -11.21 -14.58
N ALA A 170 2.80 -11.54 -13.67
CA ALA A 170 3.11 -12.22 -12.42
C ALA A 170 3.78 -13.58 -12.66
N THR A 171 3.27 -14.37 -13.60
CA THR A 171 3.80 -15.72 -13.88
C THR A 171 5.16 -15.70 -14.56
N HIS A 172 5.36 -14.81 -15.55
CA HIS A 172 6.54 -14.90 -16.43
C HIS A 172 7.62 -13.85 -16.19
N TYR A 173 7.30 -12.75 -15.52
CA TYR A 173 8.19 -11.59 -15.39
C TYR A 173 8.42 -11.18 -13.94
N ALA A 174 7.47 -11.45 -13.03
CA ALA A 174 7.60 -11.09 -11.62
C ALA A 174 8.54 -12.00 -10.79
N GLN A 175 9.07 -13.04 -11.41
CA GLN A 175 9.95 -14.01 -10.74
C GLN A 175 11.44 -13.62 -10.75
N GLY A 176 11.80 -12.49 -11.37
CA GLY A 176 13.19 -12.02 -11.41
C GLY A 176 13.71 -11.57 -10.04
N THR A 177 15.00 -11.78 -9.78
CA THR A 177 15.66 -11.40 -8.51
C THR A 177 15.41 -9.96 -8.12
N THR A 178 15.49 -9.03 -9.08
CA THR A 178 15.22 -7.60 -8.84
C THR A 178 13.81 -7.35 -8.32
N LEU A 179 12.81 -8.01 -8.92
CA LEU A 179 11.43 -7.80 -8.51
C LEU A 179 11.13 -8.43 -7.16
N ARG A 180 11.76 -9.57 -6.83
CA ARG A 180 11.65 -10.17 -5.48
C ARG A 180 12.20 -9.25 -4.39
N ILE A 181 13.31 -8.55 -4.65
CA ILE A 181 13.87 -7.57 -3.71
C ILE A 181 12.89 -6.40 -3.53
N LEU A 182 12.35 -5.87 -4.63
CA LEU A 182 11.36 -4.78 -4.58
C LEU A 182 10.09 -5.20 -3.84
N SER A 183 9.52 -6.37 -4.16
CA SER A 183 8.36 -6.94 -3.45
C SER A 183 8.65 -7.11 -1.96
N GLY A 184 9.82 -7.64 -1.61
CA GLY A 184 10.23 -7.80 -0.21
C GLY A 184 10.28 -6.46 0.54
N ARG A 185 10.85 -5.42 -0.08
CA ARG A 185 10.89 -4.07 0.48
C ARG A 185 9.48 -3.47 0.65
N THR A 186 8.60 -3.61 -0.34
CA THR A 186 7.22 -3.13 -0.26
C THR A 186 6.45 -3.82 0.87
N ILE A 187 6.57 -5.15 0.99
CA ILE A 187 5.95 -5.92 2.08
C ILE A 187 6.48 -5.45 3.44
N ALA A 188 7.80 -5.34 3.60
CA ALA A 188 8.41 -4.90 4.86
C ALA A 188 7.98 -3.48 5.23
N THR A 189 7.90 -2.57 4.25
CA THR A 189 7.45 -1.18 4.47
C THR A 189 5.99 -1.15 4.92
N ALA A 190 5.12 -1.92 4.28
CA ALA A 190 3.71 -2.01 4.65
C ALA A 190 3.53 -2.62 6.05
N GLN A 191 4.28 -3.68 6.37
CA GLN A 191 4.28 -4.29 7.70
C GLN A 191 4.73 -3.29 8.75
N GLN A 192 5.84 -2.59 8.51
CA GLN A 192 6.36 -1.58 9.43
C GLN A 192 5.34 -0.45 9.66
N HIS A 193 4.71 0.06 8.59
CA HIS A 193 3.67 1.09 8.71
C HIS A 193 2.51 0.66 9.63
N TRP A 194 2.04 -0.59 9.50
CA TRP A 194 0.97 -1.10 10.35
C TRP A 194 1.44 -1.41 11.76
N PHE A 195 2.68 -1.85 11.96
CA PHE A 195 3.28 -1.98 13.27
C PHE A 195 3.40 -0.62 13.96
N ASP A 196 3.92 0.41 13.29
CA ASP A 196 4.01 1.76 13.82
C ASP A 196 2.62 2.30 14.15
N LYS A 197 1.62 2.10 13.29
CA LYS A 197 0.22 2.48 13.59
C LYS A 197 -0.38 1.72 14.77
N ALA A 198 -0.01 0.45 14.96
CA ALA A 198 -0.47 -0.34 16.08
C ALA A 198 0.25 0.04 17.39
N LEU A 199 1.53 0.39 17.32
CA LEU A 199 2.33 0.84 18.47
C LEU A 199 2.02 2.29 18.86
N ASP A 200 1.75 3.17 17.88
CA ASP A 200 1.27 4.55 18.12
C ASP A 200 -0.14 4.54 18.73
N ARG A 201 -0.92 3.49 18.47
CA ARG A 201 -2.15 3.17 19.21
C ARG A 201 -1.80 2.33 20.44
N VAL A 202 -1.10 2.93 21.41
CA VAL A 202 -1.12 2.38 22.78
C VAL A 202 -2.53 2.59 23.33
N ASP A 203 -3.48 1.74 22.93
CA ASP A 203 -4.86 1.69 23.43
C ASP A 203 -4.88 0.97 24.80
N GLY A 204 -3.98 1.37 25.71
CA GLY A 204 -3.79 0.71 26.99
C GLY A 204 -3.10 1.60 28.02
N PRO A 205 -3.16 1.20 29.30
CA PRO A 205 -2.61 2.00 30.39
C PRO A 205 -1.08 2.01 30.38
N THR A 206 -0.49 3.12 30.82
CA THR A 206 0.94 3.19 31.16
C THR A 206 1.15 2.68 32.58
N VAL A 207 2.10 1.77 32.76
CA VAL A 207 2.39 1.13 34.06
C VAL A 207 3.70 1.66 34.60
N ILE A 208 3.67 2.23 35.81
CA ILE A 208 4.88 2.68 36.52
C ILE A 208 5.35 1.57 37.46
N SER A 209 6.60 1.18 37.30
CA SER A 209 7.29 0.19 38.13
C SER A 209 7.93 0.84 39.35
N GLY A 210 8.27 0.03 40.36
CA GLY A 210 8.87 0.50 41.62
C GLY A 210 7.87 0.48 42.78
N THR A 211 8.33 0.89 43.96
CA THR A 211 7.49 1.06 45.15
C THR A 211 6.81 2.43 45.15
N THR A 212 5.80 2.62 46.00
CA THR A 212 5.10 3.91 46.10
C THR A 212 6.06 5.04 46.47
N GLU A 213 7.07 4.74 47.28
CA GLU A 213 8.10 5.68 47.70
C GLU A 213 9.09 6.06 46.59
N ASP A 214 9.23 5.20 45.56
CA ASP A 214 10.13 5.42 44.43
C ASP A 214 9.50 6.28 43.32
N VAL A 215 8.17 6.45 43.34
CA VAL A 215 7.45 7.23 42.32
C VAL A 215 7.44 8.70 42.72
N ASP A 216 8.20 9.51 41.99
CA ASP A 216 8.17 10.97 42.08
C ASP A 216 7.78 11.63 40.75
N GLN A 217 7.71 12.95 40.75
CA GLN A 217 7.36 13.72 39.56
C GLN A 217 8.35 13.49 38.40
N ALA A 218 9.64 13.31 38.68
CA ALA A 218 10.66 13.12 37.65
C ALA A 218 10.46 11.78 36.93
N VAL A 219 10.14 10.71 37.66
CA VAL A 219 9.82 9.40 37.08
C VAL A 219 8.63 9.48 36.11
N LEU A 220 7.60 10.24 36.47
CA LEU A 220 6.41 10.43 35.63
C LEU A 220 6.70 11.28 34.38
N GLU A 221 7.52 12.32 34.51
CA GLU A 221 7.96 13.14 33.39
C GLU A 221 8.84 12.36 32.41
N ASP A 222 9.81 11.58 32.92
CA ASP A 222 10.67 10.70 32.11
C ASP A 222 9.86 9.63 31.36
N ALA A 223 8.74 9.19 31.92
CA ALA A 223 7.79 8.28 31.28
C ALA A 223 6.87 8.96 30.25
N GLY A 224 6.93 10.28 30.10
CA GLY A 224 6.26 11.03 29.04
C GLY A 224 5.07 11.91 29.46
N LEU A 225 4.90 12.20 30.76
CA LEU A 225 3.98 13.25 31.21
C LEU A 225 4.62 14.64 31.13
N SER A 226 3.80 15.66 30.90
CA SER A 226 4.22 17.03 31.20
C SER A 226 4.27 17.25 32.72
N ALA A 227 5.06 18.23 33.17
CA ALA A 227 5.20 18.56 34.59
C ALA A 227 3.86 18.77 35.29
N ARG A 228 2.90 19.42 34.62
CA ARG A 228 1.55 19.63 35.15
C ARG A 228 0.76 18.32 35.29
N GLU A 229 0.83 17.45 34.28
CA GLU A 229 0.12 16.16 34.34
C GLU A 229 0.71 15.25 35.40
N ALA A 230 2.03 15.26 35.57
CA ALA A 230 2.71 14.54 36.65
C ALA A 230 2.29 15.08 38.03
N GLU A 231 2.25 16.40 38.20
CA GLU A 231 1.78 17.05 39.44
C GLU A 231 0.32 16.69 39.76
N ASP A 232 -0.58 16.78 38.77
CA ASP A 232 -2.02 16.47 38.93
C ASP A 232 -2.23 15.00 39.32
N ILE A 233 -1.44 14.07 38.75
CA ILE A 233 -1.46 12.65 39.11
C ILE A 233 -0.93 12.43 40.53
N MET A 234 0.21 13.03 40.90
CA MET A 234 0.81 12.91 42.23
C MET A 234 -0.08 13.51 43.33
N ALA A 235 -0.81 14.57 43.02
CA ALA A 235 -1.79 15.18 43.92
C ALA A 235 -3.08 14.35 44.07
N GLY A 236 -3.25 13.28 43.28
CA GLY A 236 -4.42 12.40 43.33
C GLY A 236 -5.71 13.05 42.80
N GLN A 237 -5.64 14.18 42.10
CA GLN A 237 -6.84 14.90 41.62
C GLN A 237 -7.67 14.11 40.62
N LEU A 238 -7.04 13.15 39.94
CA LEU A 238 -7.63 12.31 38.89
C LEU A 238 -7.44 10.82 39.18
N ASP A 239 -7.50 10.43 40.46
CA ASP A 239 -7.55 9.01 40.85
C ASP A 239 -8.91 8.40 40.51
N MET A 240 -8.89 7.33 39.71
CA MET A 240 -10.06 6.56 39.29
C MET A 240 -10.15 5.23 40.06
N GLY A 241 -9.40 5.07 41.16
CA GLY A 241 -9.31 3.86 41.96
C GLY A 241 -8.35 2.84 41.34
N VAL A 242 -8.70 2.28 40.18
CA VAL A 242 -7.88 1.26 39.47
C VAL A 242 -6.71 1.87 38.68
N SER A 243 -6.68 3.19 38.52
CA SER A 243 -5.63 3.94 37.82
C SER A 243 -5.77 5.43 38.11
N HIS A 244 -4.69 6.20 37.96
CA HIS A 244 -4.79 7.64 37.75
C HIS A 244 -5.12 7.96 36.28
N CYS A 245 -5.76 9.10 36.03
CA CYS A 245 -6.07 9.56 34.67
C CYS A 245 -5.25 10.79 34.31
N LYS A 246 -4.56 10.75 33.17
CA LYS A 246 -3.82 11.88 32.58
C LYS A 246 -4.76 13.01 32.15
N ASN A 247 -5.87 12.68 31.50
CA ASN A 247 -6.83 13.67 31.01
C ASN A 247 -8.23 13.05 30.78
N PRO A 248 -9.25 13.40 31.57
CA PRO A 248 -10.59 12.83 31.43
C PRO A 248 -11.35 13.34 30.19
N TYR A 249 -10.91 14.42 29.56
CA TYR A 249 -11.56 15.03 28.38
C TYR A 249 -11.01 14.52 27.03
N GLN A 250 -10.01 13.64 27.08
CA GLN A 250 -9.35 13.05 25.91
C GLN A 250 -9.51 11.52 25.85
N SER A 251 -10.55 10.99 26.49
CA SER A 251 -10.87 9.55 26.46
C SER A 251 -11.23 9.08 25.05
N PRO A 252 -10.78 7.89 24.60
CA PRO A 252 -11.26 7.28 23.35
C PRO A 252 -12.74 6.86 23.40
N TYR A 253 -13.34 6.80 24.60
CA TYR A 253 -14.70 6.31 24.82
C TYR A 253 -15.75 7.42 24.91
N SER A 254 -15.36 8.67 24.71
CA SER A 254 -16.25 9.84 24.72
C SER A 254 -15.87 10.77 23.57
N ARG A 255 -16.74 11.70 23.21
CA ARG A 255 -16.41 12.63 22.12
C ARG A 255 -15.26 13.53 22.57
N PRO A 256 -14.39 13.99 21.65
CA PRO A 256 -13.31 14.91 22.01
C PRO A 256 -13.83 16.14 22.76
N GLY A 257 -13.30 16.40 23.96
CA GLY A 257 -13.70 17.51 24.83
C GLY A 257 -14.83 17.20 25.82
N GLU A 258 -15.46 16.02 25.75
CA GLU A 258 -16.43 15.55 26.75
C GLU A 258 -15.72 14.76 27.85
N LEU A 259 -16.25 14.83 29.08
CA LEU A 259 -15.79 13.98 30.18
C LEU A 259 -16.01 12.50 29.84
N CYS A 260 -15.02 11.68 30.23
CA CYS A 260 -15.08 10.23 30.09
C CYS A 260 -16.32 9.65 30.77
N ALA A 261 -17.18 8.97 30.00
CA ALA A 261 -18.40 8.35 30.49
C ALA A 261 -18.21 6.93 31.09
N VAL A 262 -17.01 6.37 31.00
CA VAL A 262 -16.75 4.95 31.29
C VAL A 262 -15.70 4.71 32.38
N ALA A 263 -15.24 5.77 33.05
CA ALA A 263 -14.36 5.63 34.21
C ALA A 263 -15.16 5.10 35.43
N PRO A 264 -14.60 4.19 36.23
CA PRO A 264 -13.29 3.53 36.09
C PRO A 264 -13.31 2.23 35.25
N LEU A 265 -14.49 1.81 34.78
CA LEU A 265 -14.74 0.47 34.21
C LEU A 265 -13.91 0.13 32.98
N ARG A 266 -13.49 1.11 32.19
CA ARG A 266 -12.64 0.91 30.99
C ARG A 266 -11.28 1.56 31.10
N CYS A 267 -10.86 1.98 32.30
CA CYS A 267 -9.56 2.62 32.49
C CYS A 267 -8.39 1.71 32.11
N LEU A 268 -8.49 0.41 32.37
CA LEU A 268 -7.45 -0.57 32.01
C LEU A 268 -7.32 -0.82 30.51
N GLU A 269 -8.08 -0.12 29.69
CA GLU A 269 -8.03 -0.16 28.22
C GLU A 269 -7.78 1.23 27.62
N CYS A 270 -7.50 2.22 28.47
CA CYS A 270 -7.43 3.62 28.09
C CYS A 270 -5.98 4.11 28.07
N ARG A 271 -5.57 4.77 26.99
CA ARG A 271 -4.27 5.46 26.87
C ARG A 271 -4.02 6.57 27.90
N ASN A 272 -5.07 7.08 28.53
CA ASN A 272 -4.95 8.11 29.56
C ASN A 272 -4.77 7.52 30.95
N ALA A 273 -4.85 6.19 31.11
CA ALA A 273 -4.70 5.56 32.41
C ALA A 273 -3.23 5.35 32.76
N TRP A 274 -2.88 5.73 33.98
CA TRP A 274 -1.55 5.61 34.57
C TRP A 274 -1.68 4.76 35.83
N ILE A 275 -1.05 3.60 35.82
CA ILE A 275 -1.12 2.63 36.91
C ILE A 275 0.13 2.81 37.76
N LEU A 276 -0.06 3.40 38.94
CA LEU A 276 0.96 3.58 39.96
C LEU A 276 0.97 2.39 40.93
N PRO A 277 2.08 2.17 41.68
CA PRO A 277 2.14 1.17 42.73
C PRO A 277 1.03 1.34 43.79
N SER A 278 0.61 2.57 44.05
CA SER A 278 -0.50 2.91 44.96
C SER A 278 -1.85 2.34 44.53
N ASN A 279 -2.06 2.05 43.23
CA ASN A 279 -3.32 1.48 42.73
C ASN A 279 -3.42 -0.04 42.97
N LEU A 280 -2.35 -0.71 43.39
CA LEU A 280 -2.30 -2.17 43.50
C LEU A 280 -3.40 -2.79 44.39
N PRO A 281 -3.77 -2.22 45.56
CA PRO A 281 -4.89 -2.73 46.35
C PRO A 281 -6.22 -2.71 45.57
N GLN A 282 -6.52 -1.63 44.85
CA GLN A 282 -7.72 -1.51 44.02
C GLN A 282 -7.71 -2.50 42.85
N LEU A 283 -6.56 -2.70 42.21
CA LEU A 283 -6.41 -3.69 41.12
C LEU A 283 -6.66 -5.12 41.59
N LEU A 284 -6.19 -5.50 42.80
CA LEU A 284 -6.45 -6.80 43.38
C LEU A 284 -7.94 -7.00 43.70
N LEU A 285 -8.59 -5.98 44.26
CA LEU A 285 -10.02 -6.00 44.53
C LEU A 285 -10.85 -6.07 43.23
N PHE A 286 -10.43 -5.31 42.21
CA PHE A 286 -11.08 -5.32 40.90
C PHE A 286 -10.91 -6.68 40.20
N LYS A 287 -9.74 -7.32 40.32
CA LYS A 287 -9.53 -8.68 39.84
C LYS A 287 -10.52 -9.65 40.49
N ALA A 288 -10.69 -9.58 41.82
CA ALA A 288 -11.64 -10.43 42.52
C ALA A 288 -13.09 -10.17 42.08
N HIS A 289 -13.44 -8.92 41.75
CA HIS A 289 -14.74 -8.58 41.17
C HIS A 289 -14.93 -9.18 39.77
N LEU A 290 -13.96 -9.02 38.87
CA LEU A 290 -14.02 -9.64 37.53
C LEU A 290 -14.07 -11.17 37.59
N GLU A 291 -13.39 -11.80 38.56
CA GLU A 291 -13.49 -13.25 38.79
C GLU A 291 -14.91 -13.68 39.18
N ARG A 292 -15.62 -12.89 40.00
CA ARG A 292 -17.04 -13.13 40.28
C ARG A 292 -17.89 -12.94 39.02
N LEU A 293 -17.65 -11.89 38.24
CA LEU A 293 -18.37 -11.68 36.98
C LEU A 293 -18.23 -12.84 36.00
N ARG A 294 -17.04 -13.48 35.94
CA ARG A 294 -16.81 -14.68 35.10
C ARG A 294 -17.66 -15.88 35.51
N THR A 295 -18.12 -15.97 36.76
CA THR A 295 -18.96 -17.09 37.22
C THR A 295 -20.45 -16.86 36.98
N VAL A 296 -20.87 -15.60 36.83
CA VAL A 296 -22.29 -15.23 36.61
C VAL A 296 -22.61 -14.94 35.14
N LEU A 297 -21.66 -14.38 34.37
CA LEU A 297 -21.85 -14.08 32.95
C LEU A 297 -21.51 -15.27 32.05
N THR A 298 -22.16 -15.33 30.88
CA THR A 298 -21.72 -16.24 29.82
C THR A 298 -20.32 -15.86 29.33
N PRO A 299 -19.50 -16.81 28.84
CA PRO A 299 -18.16 -16.49 28.32
C PRO A 299 -18.16 -15.41 27.24
N GLN A 300 -19.17 -15.42 26.34
CA GLN A 300 -19.29 -14.42 25.28
C GLN A 300 -19.63 -13.03 25.83
N ALA A 301 -20.52 -12.94 26.83
CA ALA A 301 -20.86 -11.67 27.47
C ALA A 301 -19.67 -11.11 28.25
N PHE A 302 -18.96 -11.94 29.01
CA PHE A 302 -17.77 -11.54 29.72
C PHE A 302 -16.69 -11.03 28.76
N GLU A 303 -16.40 -11.77 27.69
CA GLU A 303 -15.37 -11.37 26.72
C GLU A 303 -15.71 -10.02 26.07
N ARG A 304 -16.98 -9.82 25.71
CA ARG A 304 -17.45 -8.57 25.10
C ARG A 304 -17.33 -7.37 26.03
N LEU A 305 -17.63 -7.53 27.32
CA LEU A 305 -17.72 -6.43 28.28
C LEU A 305 -16.39 -6.16 29.00
N TRP A 306 -15.65 -7.23 29.31
CA TRP A 306 -14.52 -7.22 30.24
C TRP A 306 -13.28 -7.95 29.72
N GLY A 307 -13.32 -8.55 28.53
CA GLY A 307 -12.22 -9.38 28.00
C GLY A 307 -10.89 -8.63 27.95
N GLN A 308 -10.88 -7.43 27.36
CA GLN A 308 -9.67 -6.62 27.24
C GLN A 308 -9.19 -6.10 28.60
N SER A 309 -10.10 -5.56 29.43
CA SER A 309 -9.78 -5.17 30.82
C SER A 309 -9.18 -6.33 31.63
N TRP A 310 -9.68 -7.55 31.46
CA TRP A 310 -9.17 -8.74 32.13
C TRP A 310 -7.75 -9.11 31.68
N VAL A 311 -7.48 -9.07 30.36
CA VAL A 311 -6.14 -9.31 29.81
C VAL A 311 -5.15 -8.28 30.35
N ASN A 312 -5.49 -6.99 30.30
CA ASN A 312 -4.61 -5.92 30.73
C ASN A 312 -4.38 -5.94 32.24
N LEU A 313 -5.44 -6.19 33.04
CA LEU A 313 -5.33 -6.35 34.49
C LEU A 313 -4.37 -7.49 34.86
N ARG A 314 -4.46 -8.62 34.17
CA ARG A 314 -3.57 -9.75 34.41
C ARG A 314 -2.13 -9.42 34.09
N ALA A 315 -1.86 -8.80 32.94
CA ALA A 315 -0.51 -8.38 32.58
C ALA A 315 0.09 -7.45 33.65
N VAL A 316 -0.67 -6.42 34.05
CA VAL A 316 -0.26 -5.48 35.10
C VAL A 316 0.08 -6.18 36.42
N LEU A 317 -0.71 -7.18 36.83
CA LEU A 317 -0.50 -7.91 38.07
C LEU A 317 0.61 -8.97 37.99
N GLU A 318 0.86 -9.52 36.80
CA GLU A 318 1.96 -10.47 36.54
C GLU A 318 3.32 -9.77 36.58
N ASP A 319 3.38 -8.48 36.23
CA ASP A 319 4.58 -7.64 36.32
C ASP A 319 4.92 -7.19 37.76
N ARG A 320 4.06 -7.48 38.75
CA ARG A 320 4.28 -7.11 40.16
C ARG A 320 4.96 -8.20 40.96
N THR A 321 5.87 -7.77 41.84
CA THR A 321 6.60 -8.68 42.72
C THR A 321 5.64 -9.37 43.71
N PRO A 322 5.97 -10.57 44.21
CA PRO A 322 5.24 -11.20 45.30
C PRO A 322 5.08 -10.27 46.52
N GLU A 323 6.13 -9.54 46.87
CA GLU A 323 6.20 -8.66 48.03
C GLU A 323 5.23 -7.47 47.90
N GLU A 324 5.17 -6.82 46.73
CA GLU A 324 4.22 -5.75 46.43
C GLU A 324 2.76 -6.25 46.58
N ARG A 325 2.47 -7.43 46.03
CA ARG A 325 1.13 -8.03 46.10
C ARG A 325 0.75 -8.42 47.52
N ASP A 326 1.70 -8.90 48.32
CA ASP A 326 1.49 -9.19 49.75
C ASP A 326 1.22 -7.93 50.56
N GLN A 327 1.96 -6.85 50.30
CA GLN A 327 1.72 -5.58 50.98
C GLN A 327 0.34 -5.00 50.63
N ALA A 328 -0.04 -5.05 49.34
CA ALA A 328 -1.37 -4.62 48.92
C ALA A 328 -2.49 -5.47 49.54
N ARG A 329 -2.30 -6.79 49.70
CA ARG A 329 -3.24 -7.65 50.44
C ARG A 329 -3.39 -7.23 51.90
N LYS A 330 -2.30 -6.92 52.59
CA LYS A 330 -2.36 -6.42 53.98
C LYS A 330 -3.17 -5.13 54.10
N HIS A 331 -3.04 -4.21 53.15
CA HIS A 331 -3.87 -2.98 53.12
C HIS A 331 -5.36 -3.31 52.98
N ILE A 332 -5.71 -4.29 52.14
CA ILE A 332 -7.09 -4.76 51.99
C ILE A 332 -7.61 -5.39 53.29
N GLU A 333 -6.84 -6.30 53.89
CA GLU A 333 -7.20 -7.00 55.13
C GLU A 333 -7.35 -6.03 56.33
N ALA A 334 -6.54 -4.97 56.36
CA ALA A 334 -6.65 -3.90 57.35
C ALA A 334 -7.84 -2.95 57.12
N GLY A 335 -8.64 -3.17 56.07
CA GLY A 335 -9.78 -2.31 55.70
C GLY A 335 -9.38 -0.95 55.15
N GLN A 336 -8.12 -0.79 54.72
CA GLN A 336 -7.59 0.47 54.19
C GLN A 336 -7.90 0.66 52.69
N ALA A 337 -8.46 -0.36 52.03
CA ALA A 337 -8.92 -0.28 50.65
C ALA A 337 -10.27 -1.01 50.50
N VAL A 338 -11.21 -0.35 49.82
CA VAL A 338 -12.51 -0.91 49.41
C VAL A 338 -12.69 -0.63 47.93
N LEU A 339 -13.22 -1.60 47.18
CA LEU A 339 -13.40 -1.46 45.74
C LEU A 339 -14.37 -0.31 45.44
N ASP A 340 -13.87 0.76 44.83
CA ASP A 340 -14.67 1.95 44.50
C ASP A 340 -15.14 1.86 43.04
N LEU A 341 -16.37 1.39 42.86
CA LEU A 341 -17.04 1.35 41.55
C LEU A 341 -18.33 2.17 41.61
N PRO A 342 -18.66 2.92 40.55
CA PRO A 342 -19.91 3.68 40.48
C PRO A 342 -21.09 2.72 40.54
N LEU A 343 -22.22 3.18 41.10
CA LEU A 343 -23.45 2.38 41.23
C LEU A 343 -23.90 1.73 39.91
N ALA A 344 -23.69 2.41 38.78
CA ALA A 344 -23.99 1.89 37.45
C ALA A 344 -23.28 0.55 37.14
N ALA A 345 -22.08 0.34 37.72
CA ALA A 345 -21.32 -0.90 37.56
C ALA A 345 -22.09 -2.11 38.11
N ASN A 346 -22.83 -1.92 39.21
CA ASN A 346 -23.58 -2.97 39.89
C ASN A 346 -24.95 -3.24 39.25
N THR A 347 -25.45 -2.35 38.39
CA THR A 347 -26.79 -2.49 37.76
C THR A 347 -26.73 -2.88 36.30
N GLU A 348 -25.71 -2.41 35.56
CA GLU A 348 -25.61 -2.63 34.12
C GLU A 348 -24.85 -3.93 33.74
N PHE A 349 -23.98 -4.43 34.63
CA PHE A 349 -23.06 -5.53 34.30
C PHE A 349 -23.15 -6.75 35.22
N ASP A 350 -23.85 -6.65 36.36
CA ASP A 350 -24.08 -7.76 37.31
C ASP A 350 -25.41 -8.51 37.08
N ALA A 351 -26.27 -8.04 36.16
CA ALA A 351 -27.64 -8.54 35.95
C ALA A 351 -27.76 -9.67 34.91
#